data_AF-K9DB81-F1
#
_entry.id   AF-K9DB81-F1
#
_cell.length_a   1.000
_cell.length_b   1.000
_cell.length_c   1.000
_cell.angle_alpha   90.00
_cell.angle_beta   90.00
_cell.angle_gamma   90.00
#
_symmetry.space_group_name_H-M   'P 1'
#
loop_
_entity.id
_entity.type
_entity.pdbx_description
1 polymer ?
#
loop_
_entity_poly.entity_id
_entity_poly.type
_entity_poly.pdbx_seq_one_letter_code
_entity_poly.pdbx_strand_id
1 'polypeptide(L)'
;MSTRTATVPPGNGEIAFIDTSIAGYQTLLDGLREGVEAVLIDGAHDGVAQIAAALAGRSGIEAVHIFSHGAAGVLQLGATRLTESSLAEHAADLDVLRSTLAEGADLLLYGCDVAAGTVGESFLHALSVATGADVAGSIDPSGSALLGGDWELEADTGNIETHSALTKLGSATFGGLLGISSEDFDSLGPGNIFGKAITAGDWTFSSDVDTDLAIASSAPEEFPTYLNIDENDPNDRAVALNYQQLLGPQEFRMKSTDGTNFSLESFKIGQSPESPSTVTIVAYTDSGLKVPGVAIDLANSSSNGGITYSMNANDINGRYGTLTFGSAYADIDEIRFIVSEGANLFLDNITVSPVAVDETEPRDLSEILCAGPEFRVR
;
A
#
# COMPACT_ATOMS: atom_id res chain seq x y z
N MET A 1 -22.10 14.44 19.40
CA MET A 1 -20.95 13.54 19.18
C MET A 1 -21.23 12.28 19.98
N SER A 2 -21.68 11.22 19.29
CA SER A 2 -22.03 9.93 19.91
C SER A 2 -21.06 8.92 19.33
N THR A 3 -20.05 8.53 20.11
CA THR A 3 -19.21 7.38 19.83
C THR A 3 -20.10 6.14 19.82
N ARG A 4 -20.31 5.55 18.64
CA ARG A 4 -20.88 4.21 18.51
C ARG A 4 -19.76 3.21 18.77
N THR A 5 -19.60 2.80 20.02
CA THR A 5 -18.92 1.54 20.34
C THR A 5 -19.87 0.43 19.90
N ALA A 6 -19.63 -0.18 18.73
CA ALA A 6 -20.37 -1.35 18.31
C ALA A 6 -19.85 -2.56 19.11
N THR A 7 -20.39 -2.77 20.32
CA THR A 7 -20.08 -3.97 21.10
C THR A 7 -20.88 -5.14 20.55
N VAL A 8 -20.22 -5.97 19.73
CA VAL A 8 -20.63 -7.33 19.39
C VAL A 8 -20.53 -8.19 20.67
N PRO A 9 -21.42 -9.18 20.91
CA PRO A 9 -21.35 -10.04 22.10
C PRO A 9 -20.00 -10.79 22.18
N PRO A 10 -19.51 -11.17 23.38
CA PRO A 10 -18.25 -11.88 23.52
C PRO A 10 -18.35 -13.24 22.83
N GLY A 11 -17.76 -13.36 21.64
CA GLY A 11 -17.55 -14.63 20.97
C GLY A 11 -16.20 -15.21 21.36
N ASN A 12 -16.17 -16.53 21.52
CA ASN A 12 -15.05 -17.51 21.56
C ASN A 12 -13.58 -17.08 21.75
N GLY A 13 -13.28 -15.97 22.44
CA GLY A 13 -11.90 -15.52 22.61
C GLY A 13 -11.23 -15.03 21.32
N GLU A 14 -11.99 -14.69 20.27
CA GLU A 14 -11.46 -14.23 18.99
C GLU A 14 -11.70 -12.73 18.76
N ILE A 15 -10.67 -12.04 18.29
CA ILE A 15 -10.71 -10.59 18.05
C ILE A 15 -10.06 -10.25 16.71
N ALA A 16 -10.72 -9.42 15.91
CA ALA A 16 -10.19 -8.83 14.69
C ALA A 16 -9.88 -7.35 14.89
N PHE A 17 -8.64 -6.99 14.63
CA PHE A 17 -8.19 -5.62 14.48
C PHE A 17 -8.22 -5.24 13.01
N ILE A 18 -8.93 -4.17 12.67
CA ILE A 18 -9.05 -3.68 11.29
C ILE A 18 -8.49 -2.27 11.22
N ASP A 19 -7.44 -2.10 10.42
CA ASP A 19 -6.85 -0.79 10.15
C ASP A 19 -7.80 0.06 9.29
N THR A 20 -8.05 1.29 9.75
CA THR A 20 -8.94 2.24 9.07
C THR A 20 -8.26 2.99 7.92
N SER A 21 -6.94 2.83 7.74
CA SER A 21 -6.22 3.27 6.53
C SER A 21 -6.62 2.48 5.28
N ILE A 22 -7.09 1.23 5.45
CA ILE A 22 -7.55 0.39 4.34
C ILE A 22 -8.78 1.02 3.68
N ALA A 23 -8.69 1.30 2.38
CA ALA A 23 -9.81 1.74 1.58
C ALA A 23 -10.95 0.68 1.62
N GLY A 24 -12.16 1.12 2.01
CA GLY A 24 -13.32 0.22 2.10
C GLY A 24 -13.31 -0.74 3.29
N TYR A 25 -12.53 -0.48 4.34
CA TYR A 25 -12.44 -1.31 5.56
C TYR A 25 -13.81 -1.67 6.19
N GLN A 26 -14.84 -0.85 5.98
CA GLN A 26 -16.19 -1.14 6.48
C GLN A 26 -16.74 -2.46 5.93
N THR A 27 -16.36 -2.84 4.72
CA THR A 27 -16.74 -4.12 4.12
C THR A 27 -16.09 -5.30 4.85
N LEU A 28 -14.86 -5.13 5.36
CA LEU A 28 -14.20 -6.13 6.20
C LEU A 28 -14.94 -6.26 7.53
N LEU A 29 -15.25 -5.12 8.17
CA LEU A 29 -15.99 -5.06 9.42
C LEU A 29 -17.37 -5.74 9.31
N ASP A 30 -18.14 -5.41 8.28
CA ASP A 30 -19.46 -6.00 8.03
C ASP A 30 -19.36 -7.47 7.56
N GLY A 31 -18.19 -7.87 7.05
CA GLY A 31 -17.90 -9.20 6.52
C GLY A 31 -17.47 -10.22 7.56
N LEU A 32 -17.16 -9.80 8.78
CA LEU A 32 -16.73 -10.67 9.88
C LEU A 32 -17.79 -11.72 10.22
N ARG A 33 -17.35 -12.94 10.53
CA ARG A 33 -18.24 -14.00 10.99
C ARG A 33 -18.74 -13.74 12.40
N GLU A 34 -19.89 -14.33 12.72
CA GLU A 34 -20.42 -14.31 14.07
C GLU A 34 -19.40 -14.89 15.07
N GLY A 35 -19.22 -14.20 16.19
CA GLY A 35 -18.30 -14.61 17.25
C GLY A 35 -16.89 -14.02 17.17
N VAL A 36 -16.57 -13.23 16.14
CA VAL A 36 -15.34 -12.43 16.11
C VAL A 36 -15.64 -11.01 16.58
N GLU A 37 -14.97 -10.57 17.65
CA GLU A 37 -15.07 -9.18 18.11
C GLU A 37 -14.26 -8.25 17.20
N ALA A 38 -14.79 -7.09 16.84
CA ALA A 38 -14.07 -6.14 15.98
C ALA A 38 -13.55 -4.94 16.78
N VAL A 39 -12.28 -4.59 16.57
CA VAL A 39 -11.65 -3.37 17.06
C VAL A 39 -11.02 -2.63 15.87
N LEU A 40 -11.25 -1.33 15.77
CA LEU A 40 -10.68 -0.51 14.70
C LEU A 40 -9.36 0.12 15.18
N ILE A 41 -8.34 0.08 14.32
CA ILE A 41 -7.10 0.83 14.51
C ILE A 41 -7.24 2.16 13.77
N ASP A 42 -7.01 3.26 14.48
CA ASP A 42 -6.91 4.59 13.87
C ASP A 42 -5.63 4.67 13.04
N GLY A 43 -5.78 4.87 11.73
CA GLY A 43 -4.69 4.93 10.75
C GLY A 43 -3.62 5.99 11.06
N ALA A 44 -3.97 7.03 11.84
CA ALA A 44 -3.07 8.15 12.13
C ALA A 44 -2.21 7.97 13.39
N HIS A 45 -2.38 6.87 14.13
CA HIS A 45 -1.73 6.64 15.42
C HIS A 45 -0.99 5.31 15.45
N ASP A 46 -0.12 5.12 16.44
CA ASP A 46 0.62 3.87 16.63
C ASP A 46 -0.35 2.70 16.82
N GLY A 47 -0.42 1.80 15.84
CA GLY A 47 -1.35 0.67 15.86
C GLY A 47 -0.95 -0.43 16.85
N VAL A 48 0.34 -0.61 17.13
CA VAL A 48 0.81 -1.62 18.10
C VAL A 48 0.35 -1.25 19.50
N ALA A 49 0.53 0.03 19.86
CA ALA A 49 0.05 0.58 21.13
C ALA A 49 -1.49 0.53 21.24
N GLN A 50 -2.22 0.75 20.15
CA GLN A 50 -3.69 0.63 20.12
C GLN A 50 -4.17 -0.80 20.36
N ILE A 51 -3.54 -1.79 19.72
CA ILE A 51 -3.83 -3.21 19.95
C ILE A 51 -3.58 -3.56 21.43
N ALA A 52 -2.42 -3.20 21.97
CA ALA A 52 -2.08 -3.46 23.37
C ALA A 52 -3.10 -2.80 24.34
N ALA A 53 -3.47 -1.55 24.08
CA ALA A 53 -4.48 -0.84 24.87
C ALA A 53 -5.87 -1.52 24.82
N ALA A 54 -6.26 -2.06 23.66
CA ALA A 54 -7.51 -2.78 23.50
C ALA A 54 -7.51 -4.14 24.22
N LEU A 55 -6.36 -4.81 24.30
CA LEU A 55 -6.23 -6.11 24.98
C LEU A 55 -5.93 -5.98 26.48
N ALA A 56 -5.53 -4.81 26.97
CA ALA A 56 -5.16 -4.61 28.36
C ALA A 56 -6.25 -5.09 29.35
N GLY A 57 -5.88 -6.00 30.25
CA GLY A 57 -6.78 -6.56 31.26
C GLY A 57 -7.69 -7.69 30.77
N ARG A 58 -7.53 -8.13 29.51
CA ARG A 58 -8.18 -9.32 28.96
C ARG A 58 -7.29 -10.56 29.18
N SER A 59 -7.85 -11.74 28.96
CA SER A 59 -7.13 -13.01 29.09
C SER A 59 -7.84 -14.12 28.34
N GLY A 60 -7.11 -15.12 27.88
CA GLY A 60 -7.68 -16.30 27.21
C GLY A 60 -8.19 -15.97 25.81
N ILE A 61 -7.50 -15.07 25.11
CA ILE A 61 -7.75 -14.79 23.70
C ILE A 61 -7.13 -15.93 22.89
N GLU A 62 -7.97 -16.66 22.17
CA GLU A 62 -7.59 -17.84 21.38
C GLU A 62 -7.07 -17.43 20.00
N ALA A 63 -7.59 -16.34 19.42
CA ALA A 63 -7.11 -15.84 18.15
C ALA A 63 -7.16 -14.32 18.04
N VAL A 64 -6.13 -13.76 17.41
CA VAL A 64 -6.06 -12.37 16.98
C VAL A 64 -5.93 -12.33 15.47
N HIS A 65 -6.89 -11.71 14.82
CA HIS A 65 -6.85 -11.40 13.39
C HIS A 65 -6.44 -9.95 13.21
N ILE A 66 -5.54 -9.67 12.29
CA ILE A 66 -5.10 -8.32 11.96
C ILE A 66 -5.31 -8.12 10.47
N PHE A 67 -6.15 -7.15 10.10
CA PHE A 67 -6.34 -6.68 8.74
C PHE A 67 -5.65 -5.34 8.58
N SER A 68 -4.58 -5.30 7.81
CA SER A 68 -3.79 -4.09 7.60
C SER A 68 -3.04 -4.11 6.27
N HIS A 69 -2.37 -3.01 5.94
CA HIS A 69 -1.40 -3.04 4.85
C HIS A 69 -0.18 -3.89 5.22
N GLY A 70 0.49 -4.42 4.20
CA GLY A 70 1.63 -5.31 4.37
C GLY A 70 2.67 -5.18 3.26
N ALA A 71 3.86 -5.69 3.57
CA ALA A 71 4.91 -6.00 2.63
C ALA A 71 5.82 -7.08 3.23
N ALA A 72 6.74 -7.66 2.46
CA ALA A 72 7.68 -8.67 2.95
C ALA A 72 8.39 -8.24 4.25
N GLY A 73 8.05 -8.92 5.36
CA GLY A 73 8.59 -8.63 6.71
C GLY A 73 8.10 -7.33 7.36
N VAL A 74 7.03 -6.74 6.86
CA VAL A 74 6.45 -5.49 7.35
C VAL A 74 4.94 -5.61 7.51
N LEU A 75 4.45 -5.27 8.70
CA LEU A 75 3.03 -5.09 8.99
C LEU A 75 2.76 -3.62 9.29
N GLN A 76 1.96 -2.95 8.46
CA GLN A 76 1.59 -1.54 8.65
C GLN A 76 0.41 -1.44 9.62
N LEU A 77 0.65 -1.00 10.85
CA LEU A 77 -0.36 -0.87 11.90
C LEU A 77 -0.57 0.60 12.26
N GLY A 78 -1.60 1.21 11.69
CA GLY A 78 -1.85 2.63 11.73
C GLY A 78 -0.66 3.40 11.17
N ALA A 79 -0.05 4.26 11.97
CA ALA A 79 1.15 5.01 11.60
C ALA A 79 2.47 4.22 11.81
N THR A 80 2.41 2.98 12.32
CA THR A 80 3.58 2.17 12.69
C THR A 80 3.90 1.13 11.63
N ARG A 81 5.16 1.04 11.21
CA ARG A 81 5.69 -0.09 10.43
C ARG A 81 6.33 -1.10 11.37
N LEU A 82 5.60 -2.15 11.71
CA LEU A 82 6.12 -3.22 12.54
C LEU A 82 6.96 -4.18 11.68
N THR A 83 8.25 -4.21 11.95
CA THR A 83 9.26 -5.08 11.34
C THR A 83 10.02 -5.84 12.41
N GLU A 84 10.82 -6.85 12.02
CA GLU A 84 11.67 -7.60 12.95
C GLU A 84 12.57 -6.69 13.81
N SER A 85 13.21 -5.68 13.19
CA SER A 85 14.10 -4.75 13.88
C SER A 85 13.38 -3.79 14.83
N SER A 86 12.10 -3.51 14.59
CA SER A 86 11.28 -2.62 15.44
C SER A 86 10.63 -3.34 16.64
N LEU A 87 10.61 -4.68 16.67
CA LEU A 87 9.94 -5.44 17.73
C LEU A 87 10.45 -5.07 19.13
N ALA A 88 11.75 -4.82 19.26
CA ALA A 88 12.36 -4.43 20.53
C ALA A 88 11.85 -3.07 21.05
N GLU A 89 11.52 -2.14 20.14
CA GLU A 89 10.97 -0.83 20.50
C GLU A 89 9.53 -0.95 21.01
N HIS A 90 8.79 -1.97 20.56
CA HIS A 90 7.42 -2.28 20.95
C HIS A 90 7.29 -3.38 22.00
N ALA A 91 8.39 -3.78 22.65
CA ALA A 91 8.40 -4.93 23.56
C ALA A 91 7.36 -4.84 24.69
N ALA A 92 7.13 -3.65 25.25
CA ALA A 92 6.14 -3.47 26.32
C ALA A 92 4.69 -3.70 25.84
N ASP A 93 4.38 -3.30 24.60
CA ASP A 93 3.05 -3.50 24.00
C ASP A 93 2.86 -4.98 23.59
N LEU A 94 3.91 -5.60 23.04
CA LEU A 94 3.91 -7.03 22.72
C LEU A 94 3.80 -7.92 23.97
N ASP A 95 4.40 -7.51 25.10
CA ASP A 95 4.25 -8.18 26.39
C ASP A 95 2.80 -8.15 26.90
N VAL A 96 2.08 -7.03 26.68
CA VAL A 96 0.64 -6.96 26.98
C VAL A 96 -0.10 -7.99 26.13
N LEU A 97 0.16 -8.04 24.82
CA LEU A 97 -0.39 -9.03 23.91
C LEU A 97 -0.17 -10.44 24.45
N ARG A 98 1.09 -10.83 24.67
CA ARG A 98 1.50 -12.12 25.22
C ARG A 98 0.77 -12.51 26.49
N SER A 99 0.59 -11.55 27.41
CA SER A 99 -0.07 -11.82 28.70
C SER A 99 -1.58 -12.08 28.59
N THR A 100 -2.19 -11.69 27.47
CA THR A 100 -3.64 -11.80 27.23
C THR A 100 -4.02 -13.03 26.40
N LEU A 101 -3.07 -13.56 25.62
CA LEU A 101 -3.27 -14.72 24.77
C LEU A 101 -3.41 -16.02 25.59
N ALA A 102 -4.20 -16.95 25.06
CA ALA A 102 -4.26 -18.33 25.53
C ALA A 102 -2.98 -19.10 25.13
N GLU A 103 -2.75 -20.26 25.75
CA GLU A 103 -1.70 -21.18 25.29
C GLU A 103 -2.09 -21.75 23.92
N GLY A 104 -1.18 -21.64 22.94
CA GLY A 104 -1.45 -22.04 21.56
C GLY A 104 -2.41 -21.09 20.83
N ALA A 105 -2.44 -19.81 21.22
CA ALA A 105 -3.22 -18.81 20.49
C ALA A 105 -2.62 -18.52 19.12
N ASP A 106 -3.48 -18.20 18.16
CA ASP A 106 -3.10 -17.86 16.79
C ASP A 106 -3.09 -16.35 16.56
N LEU A 107 -2.10 -15.87 15.82
CA LEU A 107 -2.03 -14.51 15.28
C LEU A 107 -2.06 -14.57 13.75
N LEU A 108 -3.17 -14.13 13.16
CA LEU A 108 -3.42 -14.20 11.71
C LEU A 108 -3.25 -12.81 11.09
N LEU A 109 -2.20 -12.65 10.28
CA LEU A 109 -1.79 -11.39 9.67
C LEU A 109 -2.30 -11.31 8.22
N TYR A 110 -3.46 -10.69 8.03
CA TYR A 110 -3.97 -10.35 6.69
C TYR A 110 -3.38 -9.03 6.25
N GLY A 111 -2.43 -9.11 5.32
CA GLY A 111 -1.79 -7.98 4.67
C GLY A 111 -0.92 -8.50 3.54
N CYS A 112 -0.84 -7.76 2.43
CA CYS A 112 -0.12 -8.23 1.25
C CYS A 112 1.33 -8.59 1.59
N ASP A 113 1.74 -9.81 1.23
CA ASP A 113 3.13 -10.27 1.24
C ASP A 113 3.86 -10.21 2.59
N VAL A 114 3.16 -10.06 3.73
CA VAL A 114 3.78 -9.92 5.08
C VAL A 114 4.81 -11.02 5.35
N ALA A 115 4.51 -12.25 4.91
CA ALA A 115 5.33 -13.42 5.11
C ALA A 115 6.18 -13.81 3.88
N ALA A 116 6.22 -12.97 2.85
CA ALA A 116 6.92 -13.28 1.61
C ALA A 116 8.44 -13.38 1.81
N GLY A 117 9.00 -14.49 1.32
CA GLY A 117 10.44 -14.73 1.29
C GLY A 117 11.11 -14.84 2.66
N THR A 118 12.44 -14.90 2.64
CA THR A 118 13.24 -15.17 3.86
C THR A 118 13.16 -14.07 4.92
N VAL A 119 12.72 -12.87 4.55
CA VAL A 119 12.53 -11.75 5.49
C VAL A 119 11.16 -11.84 6.15
N GLY A 120 10.10 -12.13 5.39
CA GLY A 120 8.78 -12.36 5.95
C GLY A 120 8.75 -13.56 6.91
N GLU A 121 9.36 -14.68 6.53
CA GLU A 121 9.49 -15.86 7.41
C GLU A 121 10.23 -15.53 8.72
N SER A 122 11.30 -14.73 8.64
CA SER A 122 12.08 -14.28 9.80
C SER A 122 11.26 -13.38 10.72
N PHE A 123 10.51 -12.44 10.13
CA PHE A 123 9.60 -11.57 10.85
C PHE A 123 8.50 -12.35 11.59
N LEU A 124 7.84 -13.31 10.92
CA LEU A 124 6.83 -14.15 11.58
C LEU A 124 7.43 -14.90 12.77
N HIS A 125 8.61 -15.49 12.59
CA HIS A 125 9.29 -16.22 13.68
C HIS A 125 9.62 -15.30 14.87
N ALA A 126 10.16 -14.11 14.60
CA ALA A 126 10.47 -13.15 15.66
C ALA A 126 9.21 -12.67 16.39
N LEU A 127 8.11 -12.43 15.66
CA LEU A 127 6.84 -12.04 16.25
C LEU A 127 6.21 -13.17 17.09
N SER A 128 6.33 -14.43 16.63
CA SER A 128 5.93 -15.61 17.40
C SER A 128 6.68 -15.72 18.72
N VAL A 129 8.01 -15.51 18.70
CA VAL A 129 8.83 -15.52 19.93
C VAL A 129 8.42 -14.40 20.89
N ALA A 130 8.17 -13.20 20.36
CA ALA A 130 7.77 -12.04 21.15
C ALA A 130 6.40 -12.23 21.83
N THR A 131 5.42 -12.73 21.08
CA THR A 131 4.03 -12.88 21.54
C THR A 131 3.73 -14.21 22.22
N GLY A 132 4.52 -15.25 21.94
CA GLY A 132 4.25 -16.63 22.36
C GLY A 132 3.10 -17.31 21.59
N ALA A 133 2.64 -16.71 20.49
CA ALA A 133 1.59 -17.21 19.62
C ALA A 133 2.16 -17.98 18.43
N ASP A 134 1.34 -18.84 17.83
CA ASP A 134 1.58 -19.33 16.48
C ASP A 134 1.12 -18.22 15.51
N VAL A 135 1.95 -17.87 14.52
CA VAL A 135 1.70 -16.70 13.66
C VAL A 135 1.54 -17.17 12.23
N ALA A 136 0.51 -16.71 11.54
CA ALA A 136 0.29 -16.95 10.11
C ALA A 136 0.28 -15.62 9.34
N GLY A 137 0.79 -15.61 8.11
CA GLY A 137 0.80 -14.43 7.24
C GLY A 137 0.74 -14.80 5.76
N SER A 138 0.29 -13.84 4.94
CA SER A 138 0.20 -14.02 3.50
C SER A 138 1.56 -13.80 2.82
N ILE A 139 1.84 -14.57 1.77
CA ILE A 139 3.05 -14.44 0.93
C ILE A 139 2.79 -13.75 -0.41
N ASP A 140 1.55 -13.32 -0.65
CA ASP A 140 1.08 -12.71 -1.89
C ASP A 140 0.02 -11.61 -1.60
N PRO A 141 -0.62 -11.00 -2.62
CA PRO A 141 -1.63 -9.97 -2.37
C PRO A 141 -2.85 -10.51 -1.61
N SER A 142 -3.18 -9.90 -0.46
CA SER A 142 -4.42 -10.22 0.26
C SER A 142 -5.58 -9.33 -0.21
N GLY A 143 -6.74 -9.90 -0.56
CA GLY A 143 -7.96 -9.16 -0.88
C GLY A 143 -8.80 -9.78 -1.99
N SER A 144 -9.22 -8.93 -2.95
CA SER A 144 -10.12 -9.30 -4.04
C SER A 144 -9.43 -10.19 -5.10
N ALA A 145 -10.04 -11.34 -5.38
CA ALA A 145 -9.63 -12.23 -6.47
C ALA A 145 -9.72 -11.57 -7.86
N LEU A 146 -10.52 -10.52 -8.03
CA LEU A 146 -10.57 -9.76 -9.29
C LEU A 146 -9.31 -8.94 -9.52
N LEU A 147 -8.60 -8.59 -8.45
CA LEU A 147 -7.34 -7.84 -8.45
C LEU A 147 -6.12 -8.77 -8.23
N GLY A 148 -6.33 -10.09 -8.29
CA GLY A 148 -5.26 -11.08 -8.18
C GLY A 148 -4.85 -11.44 -6.75
N GLY A 149 -5.64 -11.06 -5.73
CA GLY A 149 -5.38 -11.45 -4.35
C GLY A 149 -6.35 -12.50 -3.79
N ASP A 150 -6.09 -12.98 -2.58
CA ASP A 150 -7.00 -13.85 -1.85
C ASP A 150 -6.96 -13.63 -0.31
N TRP A 151 -7.46 -14.58 0.47
CA TRP A 151 -7.53 -14.47 1.94
C TRP A 151 -6.83 -15.65 2.63
N GLU A 152 -6.04 -16.41 1.89
CA GLU A 152 -5.22 -17.48 2.40
C GLU A 152 -3.99 -16.88 3.13
N LEU A 153 -3.46 -17.65 4.08
CA LEU A 153 -2.23 -17.32 4.79
C LEU A 153 -1.31 -18.53 4.61
N GLU A 154 -0.31 -18.40 3.75
CA GLU A 154 0.45 -19.52 3.20
C GLU A 154 1.66 -19.89 4.05
N ALA A 155 2.09 -18.98 4.93
CA ALA A 155 3.23 -19.16 5.80
C ALA A 155 2.81 -19.04 7.26
N ASP A 156 3.35 -19.92 8.10
CA ASP A 156 3.03 -19.97 9.51
C ASP A 156 4.21 -20.40 10.40
N THR A 157 4.08 -20.15 11.70
CA THR A 157 5.01 -20.56 12.74
C THR A 157 4.30 -21.42 13.78
N GLY A 158 3.87 -22.62 13.42
CA GLY A 158 3.29 -23.55 14.40
C GLY A 158 2.12 -24.33 13.82
N ASN A 159 1.09 -24.57 14.61
CA ASN A 159 -0.17 -25.08 14.07
C ASN A 159 -1.20 -23.97 14.11
N ILE A 160 -1.84 -23.70 12.98
CA ILE A 160 -2.92 -22.72 12.90
C ILE A 160 -4.24 -23.49 12.85
N GLU A 161 -4.97 -23.51 13.96
CA GLU A 161 -6.29 -24.15 14.03
C GLU A 161 -7.43 -23.16 13.80
N THR A 162 -7.15 -21.86 13.89
CA THR A 162 -8.13 -20.80 13.72
C THR A 162 -8.64 -20.70 12.29
N HIS A 163 -9.96 -20.58 12.15
CA HIS A 163 -10.62 -20.31 10.87
C HIS A 163 -10.62 -18.81 10.53
N SER A 164 -10.64 -18.49 9.23
CA SER A 164 -10.76 -17.10 8.75
C SER A 164 -11.82 -16.29 9.49
N ALA A 165 -11.48 -15.04 9.81
CA ALA A 165 -12.40 -14.12 10.47
C ALA A 165 -13.54 -13.68 9.54
N LEU A 166 -13.35 -13.75 8.22
CA LEU A 166 -14.33 -13.31 7.25
C LEU A 166 -15.30 -14.43 6.88
N THR A 167 -16.56 -14.07 6.71
CA THR A 167 -17.52 -14.95 6.02
C THR A 167 -17.17 -15.04 4.54
N LYS A 168 -17.60 -16.11 3.87
CA LYS A 168 -17.46 -16.24 2.41
C LYS A 168 -18.04 -15.04 1.64
N LEU A 169 -19.15 -14.47 2.14
CA LEU A 169 -19.74 -13.29 1.53
C LEU A 169 -18.88 -12.04 1.80
N GLY A 170 -18.39 -11.86 3.03
CA GLY A 170 -17.48 -10.76 3.38
C GLY A 170 -16.23 -10.74 2.50
N SER A 171 -15.52 -11.87 2.42
CA SER A 171 -14.35 -12.05 1.55
C SER A 171 -14.64 -11.75 0.08
N ALA A 172 -15.81 -12.16 -0.43
CA ALA A 172 -16.20 -11.93 -1.83
C ALA A 172 -16.71 -10.50 -2.10
N THR A 173 -17.07 -9.74 -1.07
CA THR A 173 -17.63 -8.38 -1.21
C THR A 173 -16.54 -7.31 -1.15
N PHE A 174 -15.43 -7.58 -0.46
CA PHE A 174 -14.31 -6.65 -0.43
C PHE A 174 -13.70 -6.53 -1.83
N GLY A 175 -13.77 -5.31 -2.40
CA GLY A 175 -13.39 -5.05 -3.78
C GLY A 175 -11.92 -4.70 -4.00
N GLY A 176 -11.19 -4.37 -2.93
CA GLY A 176 -9.80 -3.92 -3.00
C GLY A 176 -8.78 -4.98 -2.65
N LEU A 177 -7.52 -4.57 -2.56
CA LEU A 177 -6.44 -5.31 -1.91
C LEU A 177 -6.12 -4.66 -0.56
N LEU A 178 -5.48 -5.39 0.35
CA LEU A 178 -4.89 -4.85 1.57
C LEU A 178 -3.50 -4.23 1.29
N GLY A 179 -3.35 -3.60 0.13
CA GLY A 179 -2.14 -2.98 -0.38
C GLY A 179 -2.56 -1.98 -1.45
N ILE A 180 -1.67 -1.09 -1.85
CA ILE A 180 -1.98 -0.23 -2.99
C ILE A 180 -2.01 -1.06 -4.27
N SER A 181 -3.04 -0.86 -5.09
CA SER A 181 -3.18 -1.56 -6.36
C SER A 181 -2.63 -0.76 -7.52
N SER A 182 -2.24 -1.50 -8.58
CA SER A 182 -2.12 -0.91 -9.91
C SER A 182 -3.46 -0.29 -10.32
N GLU A 183 -3.41 0.76 -11.15
CA GLU A 183 -4.58 1.55 -11.50
C GLU A 183 -4.50 1.99 -12.98
N ASP A 184 -5.51 1.61 -13.74
CA ASP A 184 -5.75 2.03 -15.14
C ASP A 184 -6.81 3.15 -15.23
N PHE A 185 -7.48 3.49 -14.11
CA PHE A 185 -8.52 4.50 -14.00
C PHE A 185 -9.81 4.21 -14.79
N ASP A 186 -9.90 3.11 -15.54
CA ASP A 186 -11.01 2.80 -16.46
C ASP A 186 -12.34 2.59 -15.73
N SER A 187 -12.25 2.12 -14.49
CA SER A 187 -13.41 1.93 -13.62
C SER A 187 -13.99 3.24 -13.08
N LEU A 188 -13.28 4.36 -13.25
CA LEU A 188 -13.64 5.66 -12.70
C LEU A 188 -14.53 6.48 -13.65
N GLY A 189 -15.41 7.26 -13.04
CA GLY A 189 -16.16 8.30 -13.75
C GLY A 189 -15.28 9.51 -14.08
N PRO A 190 -15.57 10.24 -15.18
CA PRO A 190 -14.91 11.51 -15.45
C PRO A 190 -15.20 12.51 -14.33
N GLY A 191 -14.24 13.38 -14.05
CA GLY A 191 -14.38 14.41 -13.03
C GLY A 191 -13.26 15.43 -13.09
N ASN A 192 -13.53 16.65 -12.63
CA ASN A 192 -12.52 17.70 -12.63
C ASN A 192 -12.67 18.64 -11.44
N ILE A 193 -11.55 19.25 -11.06
CA ILE A 193 -11.48 20.22 -9.98
C ILE A 193 -10.49 21.31 -10.34
N PHE A 194 -10.81 22.55 -9.97
CA PHE A 194 -9.81 23.61 -9.88
C PHE A 194 -9.35 23.70 -8.42
N GLY A 195 -8.12 23.30 -8.15
CA GLY A 195 -7.59 23.20 -6.79
C GLY A 195 -6.20 22.57 -6.76
N LYS A 196 -5.79 22.09 -5.58
CA LYS A 196 -4.46 21.54 -5.37
C LYS A 196 -4.36 20.04 -5.47
N ALA A 197 -5.46 19.31 -5.38
CA ALA A 197 -5.44 17.85 -5.36
C ALA A 197 -6.71 17.23 -5.95
N ILE A 198 -6.54 16.05 -6.52
CA ILE A 198 -7.59 15.14 -6.97
C ILE A 198 -7.21 13.71 -6.57
N THR A 199 -8.18 12.90 -6.16
CA THR A 199 -8.00 11.48 -5.86
C THR A 199 -8.62 10.65 -6.97
N ALA A 200 -7.92 9.63 -7.44
CA ALA A 200 -8.36 8.68 -8.46
C ALA A 200 -7.93 7.28 -8.02
N GLY A 201 -8.90 6.42 -7.68
CA GLY A 201 -8.63 5.15 -7.02
C GLY A 201 -7.92 5.34 -5.68
N ASP A 202 -6.88 4.55 -5.45
CA ASP A 202 -6.01 4.64 -4.25
C ASP A 202 -4.96 5.76 -4.36
N TRP A 203 -4.96 6.53 -5.45
CA TRP A 203 -3.92 7.50 -5.77
C TRP A 203 -4.38 8.94 -5.57
N THR A 204 -3.55 9.76 -4.92
CA THR A 204 -3.75 11.20 -4.81
C THR A 204 -2.73 11.93 -5.67
N PHE A 205 -3.25 12.78 -6.56
CA PHE A 205 -2.45 13.66 -7.40
C PHE A 205 -2.59 15.09 -6.93
N SER A 206 -1.48 15.83 -6.86
CA SER A 206 -1.51 17.21 -6.38
C SER A 206 -0.52 18.14 -7.06
N SER A 207 -0.69 19.44 -6.84
CA SER A 207 0.19 20.51 -7.31
C SER A 207 0.54 21.48 -6.18
N ASP A 208 1.66 22.19 -6.34
CA ASP A 208 2.11 23.22 -5.40
C ASP A 208 1.16 24.44 -5.33
N VAL A 209 0.44 24.72 -6.42
CA VAL A 209 -0.54 25.81 -6.52
C VAL A 209 -1.89 25.31 -7.02
N ASP A 210 -2.91 26.15 -6.94
CA ASP A 210 -4.22 25.81 -7.51
C ASP A 210 -4.11 25.73 -9.04
N THR A 211 -4.58 24.62 -9.60
CA THR A 211 -4.60 24.37 -11.04
C THR A 211 -5.80 23.52 -11.41
N ASP A 212 -6.06 23.34 -12.70
CA ASP A 212 -7.07 22.43 -13.20
C ASP A 212 -6.54 20.99 -13.25
N LEU A 213 -7.21 20.12 -12.50
CA LEU A 213 -6.94 18.69 -12.39
C LEU A 213 -8.17 17.92 -12.85
N ALA A 214 -7.98 16.80 -13.54
CA ALA A 214 -9.10 15.99 -14.03
C ALA A 214 -8.80 14.49 -14.05
N ILE A 215 -9.83 13.69 -13.83
CA ILE A 215 -9.95 12.32 -14.36
C ILE A 215 -10.56 12.51 -15.75
N ALA A 216 -9.70 12.53 -16.75
CA ALA A 216 -10.02 12.82 -18.14
C ALA A 216 -10.68 11.63 -18.83
N SER A 217 -11.62 11.88 -19.73
CA SER A 217 -12.19 10.87 -20.65
C SER A 217 -11.95 11.23 -22.12
N SER A 218 -12.24 10.29 -23.02
CA SER A 218 -12.20 10.52 -24.47
C SER A 218 -13.30 11.46 -24.98
N ALA A 219 -14.26 11.88 -24.13
CA ALA A 219 -15.34 12.76 -24.55
C ALA A 219 -14.84 14.20 -24.79
N PRO A 220 -15.31 14.91 -25.84
CA PRO A 220 -14.79 16.23 -26.23
C PRO A 220 -14.88 17.33 -25.16
N GLU A 221 -15.76 17.19 -24.17
CA GLU A 221 -15.96 18.17 -23.09
C GLU A 221 -15.32 17.72 -21.76
N GLU A 222 -14.63 16.57 -21.75
CA GLU A 222 -14.11 15.92 -20.55
C GLU A 222 -12.60 15.74 -20.62
N PHE A 223 -11.90 16.79 -21.04
CA PHE A 223 -10.45 16.90 -20.99
C PHE A 223 -9.70 15.81 -21.78
N PRO A 224 -10.03 15.55 -23.06
CA PRO A 224 -9.39 14.48 -23.81
C PRO A 224 -7.88 14.69 -23.88
N THR A 225 -7.14 13.62 -23.60
CA THR A 225 -5.68 13.53 -23.66
C THR A 225 -5.28 12.44 -24.66
N TYR A 226 -3.99 12.25 -24.91
CA TYR A 226 -3.54 11.11 -25.72
C TYR A 226 -3.68 9.77 -25.01
N LEU A 227 -3.53 9.78 -23.68
CA LEU A 227 -3.46 8.57 -22.87
C LEU A 227 -4.82 7.93 -22.60
N ASN A 228 -5.91 8.60 -22.96
CA ASN A 228 -7.26 8.07 -22.77
C ASN A 228 -8.05 7.97 -24.09
N ILE A 229 -7.34 8.06 -25.22
CA ILE A 229 -7.89 7.89 -26.57
C ILE A 229 -7.06 6.89 -27.38
N ASP A 230 -5.92 6.42 -26.87
CA ASP A 230 -4.98 5.56 -27.59
C ASP A 230 -5.42 4.10 -27.62
N GLU A 231 -6.29 3.67 -26.69
CA GLU A 231 -6.72 2.27 -26.58
C GLU A 231 -8.04 1.96 -27.30
N ASN A 232 -8.72 2.97 -27.82
CA ASN A 232 -10.05 2.85 -28.45
C ASN A 232 -11.07 2.19 -27.50
N ASP A 233 -10.92 2.42 -26.19
CA ASP A 233 -11.90 2.08 -25.16
C ASP A 233 -12.61 3.37 -24.70
N PRO A 234 -13.96 3.45 -24.75
CA PRO A 234 -14.69 4.62 -24.23
C PRO A 234 -14.58 4.79 -22.70
N ASN A 235 -14.18 3.76 -21.97
CA ASN A 235 -13.96 3.81 -20.54
C ASN A 235 -12.53 4.21 -20.17
N ASP A 236 -11.62 4.25 -21.14
CA ASP A 236 -10.23 4.68 -20.95
C ASP A 236 -10.17 6.03 -20.24
N ARG A 237 -9.42 6.10 -19.15
CA ARG A 237 -9.25 7.32 -18.34
C ARG A 237 -7.77 7.61 -18.11
N ALA A 238 -7.48 8.89 -17.96
CA ALA A 238 -6.16 9.34 -17.53
C ALA A 238 -6.31 10.45 -16.49
N VAL A 239 -5.34 10.58 -15.60
CA VAL A 239 -5.27 11.74 -14.72
C VAL A 239 -4.52 12.87 -15.43
N ALA A 240 -5.18 14.02 -15.57
CA ALA A 240 -4.61 15.22 -16.14
C ALA A 240 -4.26 16.25 -15.06
N LEU A 241 -3.02 16.72 -15.08
CA LEU A 241 -2.47 17.71 -14.16
C LEU A 241 -2.16 19.00 -14.94
N ASN A 242 -2.79 20.10 -14.53
CA ASN A 242 -2.68 21.41 -15.20
C ASN A 242 -3.10 21.37 -16.66
N TYR A 243 -4.25 20.76 -16.97
CA TYR A 243 -4.69 20.48 -18.35
C TYR A 243 -4.63 21.71 -19.27
N GLN A 244 -5.07 22.88 -18.80
CA GLN A 244 -5.08 24.17 -19.51
C GLN A 244 -3.70 24.87 -19.57
N GLN A 245 -2.64 24.22 -19.06
CA GLN A 245 -1.26 24.73 -19.04
C GLN A 245 -1.16 26.11 -18.39
N LEU A 246 -1.79 26.28 -17.22
CA LEU A 246 -1.68 27.50 -16.45
C LEU A 246 -0.21 27.75 -16.07
N LEU A 247 0.14 29.03 -16.04
CA LEU A 247 1.44 29.48 -15.55
C LEU A 247 1.40 29.45 -14.01
N GLY A 248 2.42 28.89 -13.38
CA GLY A 248 2.51 28.82 -11.91
C GLY A 248 2.92 27.44 -11.40
N PRO A 249 2.15 26.36 -11.70
CA PRO A 249 2.51 25.01 -11.32
C PRO A 249 3.91 24.64 -11.79
N GLN A 250 4.75 24.23 -10.85
CA GLN A 250 6.12 23.77 -11.10
C GLN A 250 6.41 22.43 -10.45
N GLU A 251 5.54 21.99 -9.55
CA GLU A 251 5.62 20.69 -8.92
C GLU A 251 4.25 20.00 -9.00
N PHE A 252 4.28 18.77 -9.49
CA PHE A 252 3.16 17.83 -9.38
C PHE A 252 3.57 16.63 -8.55
N ARG A 253 2.60 15.94 -7.97
CA ARG A 253 2.82 14.78 -7.11
C ARG A 253 1.85 13.67 -7.44
N MET A 254 2.31 12.44 -7.28
CA MET A 254 1.50 11.22 -7.25
C MET A 254 1.89 10.47 -5.99
N LYS A 255 0.92 10.27 -5.09
CA LYS A 255 1.11 9.63 -3.79
C LYS A 255 0.05 8.55 -3.57
N SER A 256 0.39 7.48 -2.86
CA SER A 256 -0.61 6.62 -2.22
C SER A 256 -1.47 7.44 -1.26
N THR A 257 -2.79 7.34 -1.38
CA THR A 257 -3.72 8.21 -0.62
C THR A 257 -3.68 7.93 0.87
N ASP A 258 -3.48 6.66 1.23
CA ASP A 258 -3.37 6.14 2.59
C ASP A 258 -1.95 6.23 3.15
N GLY A 259 -0.95 6.60 2.33
CA GLY A 259 0.47 6.61 2.71
C GLY A 259 1.16 5.25 2.59
N THR A 260 0.48 4.21 2.08
CA THR A 260 1.08 2.89 1.91
C THR A 260 2.26 2.97 0.94
N ASN A 261 3.42 2.44 1.34
CA ASN A 261 4.58 2.31 0.46
C ASN A 261 4.34 1.26 -0.62
N PHE A 262 4.92 1.46 -1.80
CA PHE A 262 4.86 0.58 -2.95
C PHE A 262 6.17 0.47 -3.71
N SER A 263 6.29 -0.58 -4.52
CA SER A 263 7.30 -0.65 -5.57
C SER A 263 6.72 -0.13 -6.87
N LEU A 264 7.23 1.01 -7.34
CA LEU A 264 6.79 1.57 -8.61
C LEU A 264 7.46 0.83 -9.76
N GLU A 265 6.67 0.25 -10.66
CA GLU A 265 7.19 -0.49 -11.80
C GLU A 265 7.13 0.32 -13.09
N SER A 266 5.94 0.87 -13.39
CA SER A 266 5.73 1.69 -14.57
C SER A 266 4.51 2.58 -14.50
N PHE A 267 4.44 3.57 -15.37
CA PHE A 267 3.20 4.22 -15.77
C PHE A 267 3.37 4.88 -17.14
N LYS A 268 2.25 5.10 -17.84
CA LYS A 268 2.23 5.96 -19.04
C LYS A 268 2.25 7.42 -18.62
N ILE A 269 3.06 8.21 -19.32
CA ILE A 269 3.14 9.66 -19.14
C ILE A 269 2.96 10.37 -20.47
N GLY A 270 2.25 11.50 -20.45
CA GLY A 270 2.00 12.33 -21.61
C GLY A 270 2.06 13.82 -21.29
N GLN A 271 2.20 14.65 -22.32
CA GLN A 271 2.09 16.10 -22.23
C GLN A 271 1.74 16.73 -23.58
N SER A 272 1.19 17.94 -23.54
CA SER A 272 1.00 18.79 -24.72
C SER A 272 2.34 19.10 -25.41
N PRO A 273 2.36 19.32 -26.73
CA PRO A 273 3.61 19.57 -27.47
C PRO A 273 4.30 20.90 -27.06
N GLU A 274 3.55 21.87 -26.55
CA GLU A 274 4.05 23.14 -26.02
C GLU A 274 4.72 22.98 -24.66
N SER A 275 4.43 21.90 -23.92
CA SER A 275 5.03 21.65 -22.62
C SER A 275 6.54 21.42 -22.75
N PRO A 276 7.35 21.93 -21.79
CA PRO A 276 8.77 21.66 -21.71
C PRO A 276 9.07 20.16 -21.68
N SER A 277 10.02 19.69 -22.49
CA SER A 277 10.24 18.25 -22.64
C SER A 277 10.85 17.57 -21.41
N THR A 278 11.57 18.33 -20.58
CA THR A 278 12.27 17.80 -19.41
C THR A 278 11.38 17.82 -18.17
N VAL A 279 11.26 16.67 -17.53
CA VAL A 279 10.63 16.48 -16.23
C VAL A 279 11.66 15.91 -15.27
N THR A 280 11.81 16.50 -14.08
CA THR A 280 12.66 15.94 -13.03
C THR A 280 11.82 15.14 -12.05
N ILE A 281 12.14 13.86 -11.89
CA ILE A 281 11.42 12.94 -11.02
C ILE A 281 12.19 12.76 -9.71
N VAL A 282 11.50 12.93 -8.59
CA VAL A 282 12.02 12.76 -7.22
C VAL A 282 11.14 11.74 -6.50
N ALA A 283 11.70 10.85 -5.68
CA ALA A 283 10.91 9.88 -4.93
C ALA A 283 11.13 10.00 -3.42
N TYR A 284 10.06 9.79 -2.66
CA TYR A 284 10.02 9.92 -1.20
C TYR A 284 9.43 8.67 -0.55
N THR A 285 9.76 8.51 0.73
CA THR A 285 9.03 7.72 1.72
C THR A 285 8.35 8.68 2.70
N ASP A 286 7.47 8.16 3.55
CA ASP A 286 6.95 8.93 4.70
C ASP A 286 8.08 9.44 5.64
N SER A 287 9.24 8.77 5.63
CA SER A 287 10.44 9.17 6.38
C SER A 287 11.32 10.22 5.68
N GLY A 288 11.03 10.57 4.42
CA GLY A 288 11.68 11.67 3.70
C GLY A 288 12.17 11.31 2.30
N LEU A 289 13.18 12.02 1.82
CA LEU A 289 13.71 11.86 0.47
C LEU A 289 14.39 10.50 0.31
N LYS A 290 13.96 9.70 -0.69
CA LYS A 290 14.57 8.41 -1.02
C LYS A 290 15.44 8.46 -2.26
N VAL A 291 14.92 9.00 -3.37
CA VAL A 291 15.68 9.16 -4.62
C VAL A 291 15.80 10.64 -4.98
N PRO A 292 17.03 11.20 -5.11
CA PRO A 292 17.21 12.59 -5.52
C PRO A 292 16.74 12.81 -6.96
N GLY A 293 16.48 14.08 -7.33
CA GLY A 293 15.90 14.42 -8.62
C GLY A 293 16.68 13.91 -9.84
N VAL A 294 15.99 13.16 -10.70
CA VAL A 294 16.48 12.63 -11.97
C VAL A 294 15.75 13.30 -13.12
N ALA A 295 16.47 14.01 -13.99
CA ALA A 295 15.91 14.62 -15.18
C ALA A 295 15.70 13.58 -16.30
N ILE A 296 14.48 13.56 -16.87
CA ILE A 296 14.05 12.72 -17.97
C ILE A 296 13.54 13.60 -19.11
N ASP A 297 14.02 13.35 -20.33
CA ASP A 297 13.53 14.02 -21.54
C ASP A 297 12.39 13.21 -22.14
N LEU A 298 11.18 13.77 -22.17
CA LEU A 298 10.00 13.15 -22.76
C LEU A 298 9.91 13.31 -24.29
N ALA A 299 10.86 14.02 -24.92
CA ALA A 299 10.90 14.15 -26.38
C ALA A 299 11.59 12.95 -27.08
N ASN A 300 12.34 12.14 -26.36
CA ASN A 300 13.10 11.00 -26.90
C ASN A 300 13.21 9.89 -25.86
N SER A 301 13.20 8.62 -26.28
CA SER A 301 13.47 7.52 -25.36
C SER A 301 14.82 7.72 -24.67
N SER A 302 14.84 7.56 -23.35
CA SER A 302 16.02 7.85 -22.52
C SER A 302 16.06 6.92 -21.31
N SER A 303 17.24 6.76 -20.72
CA SER A 303 17.39 6.02 -19.46
C SER A 303 18.40 6.76 -18.57
N ASN A 304 17.99 7.09 -17.36
CA ASN A 304 18.77 7.86 -16.41
C ASN A 304 18.30 7.56 -14.98
N GLY A 305 19.23 7.44 -14.03
CA GLY A 305 18.91 7.32 -12.60
C GLY A 305 17.93 6.19 -12.23
N GLY A 306 17.98 5.06 -12.95
CA GLY A 306 17.07 3.94 -12.74
C GLY A 306 15.67 4.11 -13.34
N ILE A 307 15.43 5.17 -14.11
CA ILE A 307 14.20 5.40 -14.87
C ILE A 307 14.50 5.20 -16.35
N THR A 308 13.64 4.48 -17.06
CA THR A 308 13.66 4.39 -18.52
C THR A 308 12.38 4.95 -19.11
N TYR A 309 12.48 5.99 -19.93
CA TYR A 309 11.38 6.47 -20.75
C TYR A 309 11.45 5.80 -22.12
N SER A 310 10.40 5.08 -22.48
CA SER A 310 10.18 4.56 -23.83
C SER A 310 9.12 5.43 -24.51
N MET A 311 9.57 6.30 -25.43
CA MET A 311 8.67 7.17 -26.18
C MET A 311 7.82 6.34 -27.15
N ASN A 312 6.50 6.56 -27.10
CA ASN A 312 5.56 5.98 -28.04
C ASN A 312 5.32 6.93 -29.22
N ALA A 313 5.05 8.21 -28.96
CA ALA A 313 5.07 9.24 -29.99
C ALA A 313 5.46 10.64 -29.47
N ASN A 314 5.81 11.49 -30.43
CA ASN A 314 6.14 12.90 -30.27
C ASN A 314 5.72 13.61 -31.57
N ASP A 315 4.50 14.12 -31.60
CA ASP A 315 3.90 14.74 -32.78
C ASP A 315 3.11 16.01 -32.44
N ILE A 316 2.30 16.50 -33.40
CA ILE A 316 1.53 17.74 -33.26
C ILE A 316 0.50 17.69 -32.13
N ASN A 317 0.19 16.51 -31.64
CA ASN A 317 -0.84 16.33 -30.64
C ASN A 317 -0.27 16.02 -29.25
N GLY A 318 1.05 15.82 -29.13
CA GLY A 318 1.71 15.68 -27.84
C GLY A 318 2.91 14.73 -27.86
N ARG A 319 3.48 14.56 -26.68
CA ARG A 319 4.54 13.59 -26.37
C ARG A 319 3.98 12.60 -25.38
N TYR A 320 4.12 11.31 -25.65
CA TYR A 320 3.68 10.27 -24.74
C TYR A 320 4.52 9.01 -24.87
N GLY A 321 4.57 8.25 -23.78
CA GLY A 321 5.33 7.02 -23.67
C GLY A 321 5.20 6.40 -22.29
N THR A 322 6.00 5.40 -22.02
CA THR A 322 6.00 4.67 -20.75
C THR A 322 7.28 4.96 -19.98
N LEU A 323 7.14 5.30 -18.70
CA LEU A 323 8.24 5.28 -17.76
C LEU A 323 8.27 3.92 -17.08
N THR A 324 9.44 3.30 -17.01
CA THR A 324 9.71 2.12 -16.18
C THR A 324 10.79 2.43 -15.15
N PHE A 325 10.67 1.82 -13.98
CA PHE A 325 11.46 2.16 -12.80
C PHE A 325 12.23 0.93 -12.30
N GLY A 326 13.48 1.14 -11.90
CA GLY A 326 14.30 0.13 -11.25
C GLY A 326 14.08 0.08 -9.74
N SER A 327 14.74 -0.87 -9.07
CA SER A 327 14.58 -1.16 -7.64
C SER A 327 14.85 0.02 -6.68
N ALA A 328 15.52 1.09 -7.12
CA ALA A 328 15.67 2.31 -6.32
C ALA A 328 14.34 3.02 -6.02
N TYR A 329 13.29 2.74 -6.81
CA TYR A 329 11.93 3.24 -6.63
C TYR A 329 11.01 2.17 -6.00
N ALA A 330 11.60 1.17 -5.35
CA ALA A 330 10.89 0.30 -4.43
C ALA A 330 10.67 1.01 -3.09
N ASP A 331 9.62 0.63 -2.36
CA ASP A 331 9.32 1.13 -1.01
C ASP A 331 9.30 2.67 -0.95
N ILE A 332 8.48 3.27 -1.81
CA ILE A 332 8.19 4.72 -1.84
C ILE A 332 6.69 4.92 -1.65
N ASP A 333 6.26 6.06 -1.15
CA ASP A 333 4.83 6.44 -1.07
C ASP A 333 4.50 7.59 -2.04
N GLU A 334 5.49 8.36 -2.47
CA GLU A 334 5.31 9.56 -3.29
C GLU A 334 6.39 9.68 -4.38
N ILE A 335 5.96 10.03 -5.59
CA ILE A 335 6.83 10.63 -6.60
C ILE A 335 6.41 12.07 -6.88
N ARG A 336 7.40 12.93 -7.12
CA ARG A 336 7.20 14.32 -7.55
C ARG A 336 7.77 14.55 -8.94
N PHE A 337 7.03 15.33 -9.71
CA PHE A 337 7.43 15.82 -11.01
C PHE A 337 7.73 17.31 -10.90
N ILE A 338 9.01 17.66 -11.02
CA ILE A 338 9.44 19.05 -11.09
C ILE A 338 9.57 19.44 -12.56
N VAL A 339 8.87 20.49 -12.93
CA VAL A 339 8.74 21.00 -14.30
C VAL A 339 9.02 22.50 -14.32
N SER A 340 9.42 23.03 -15.47
CA SER A 340 9.34 24.47 -15.68
C SER A 340 7.89 24.91 -15.90
N GLU A 341 7.58 26.18 -15.61
CA GLU A 341 6.21 26.73 -15.69
C GLU A 341 5.49 26.43 -17.02
N GLY A 342 4.17 26.25 -16.94
CA GLY A 342 3.30 26.04 -18.11
C GLY A 342 3.30 24.60 -18.65
N ALA A 343 3.89 23.65 -17.92
CA ALA A 343 3.79 22.24 -18.24
C ALA A 343 2.45 21.65 -17.78
N ASN A 344 1.91 20.75 -18.58
CA ASN A 344 0.88 19.80 -18.16
C ASN A 344 1.43 18.38 -18.21
N LEU A 345 0.91 17.52 -17.34
CA LEU A 345 1.26 16.10 -17.33
C LEU A 345 -0.03 15.27 -17.33
N PHE A 346 -0.01 14.21 -18.11
CA PHE A 346 -1.06 13.19 -18.15
C PHE A 346 -0.46 11.89 -17.67
N LEU A 347 -1.15 11.18 -16.78
CA LEU A 347 -0.70 9.91 -16.21
C LEU A 347 -1.79 8.87 -16.35
N ASP A 348 -1.38 7.66 -16.65
CA ASP A 348 -2.28 6.53 -16.88
C ASP A 348 -1.52 5.21 -16.65
N ASN A 349 -2.24 4.11 -16.44
CA ASN A 349 -1.72 2.75 -16.40
C ASN A 349 -0.58 2.59 -15.37
N ILE A 350 -0.86 3.00 -14.13
CA ILE A 350 0.08 2.87 -13.02
C ILE A 350 0.21 1.40 -12.66
N THR A 351 1.43 0.89 -12.75
CA THR A 351 1.80 -0.46 -12.34
C THR A 351 2.68 -0.38 -11.11
N VAL A 352 2.22 -1.03 -10.04
CA VAL A 352 2.97 -1.22 -8.80
C VAL A 352 2.97 -2.69 -8.42
N SER A 353 4.03 -3.05 -7.70
CA SER A 353 4.08 -4.28 -6.93
C SER A 353 4.19 -3.99 -5.44
N PRO A 354 3.88 -5.00 -4.61
CA PRO A 354 4.23 -5.00 -3.21
C PRO A 354 5.70 -4.66 -2.98
N VAL A 355 6.01 -4.09 -1.82
CA VAL A 355 7.39 -3.77 -1.45
C VAL A 355 8.19 -5.05 -1.25
N ALA A 356 9.11 -5.33 -2.17
CA ALA A 356 10.10 -6.38 -2.00
C ALA A 356 11.25 -5.88 -1.13
N VAL A 357 11.79 -6.73 -0.25
CA VAL A 357 12.92 -6.37 0.60
C VAL A 357 14.22 -6.36 -0.22
N ASP A 358 15.10 -5.39 0.06
CA ASP A 358 16.50 -5.46 -0.35
C ASP A 358 17.21 -6.56 0.45
N GLU A 359 17.39 -7.74 -0.15
CA GLU A 359 18.10 -8.88 0.46
C GLU A 359 19.59 -8.60 0.78
N THR A 360 20.10 -7.41 0.47
CA THR A 360 21.52 -7.04 0.68
C THR A 360 21.82 -6.27 1.97
N GLU A 361 20.81 -5.92 2.77
CA GLU A 361 21.05 -5.31 4.09
C GLU A 361 21.68 -6.34 5.05
N PRO A 362 22.83 -6.04 5.69
CA PRO A 362 23.50 -7.00 6.55
C PRO A 362 22.64 -7.28 7.78
N ARG A 363 22.07 -8.49 7.84
CA ARG A 363 21.41 -9.01 9.04
C ARG A 363 22.38 -8.95 10.22
N ASP A 364 21.97 -8.34 11.33
CA ASP A 364 22.74 -8.36 12.57
C ASP A 364 22.70 -9.79 13.16
N LEU A 365 23.68 -10.59 12.76
CA LEU A 365 23.83 -11.97 13.22
C LEU A 365 24.26 -12.09 14.69
N SER A 366 24.36 -10.99 15.43
CA SER A 366 24.80 -11.01 16.84
C SER A 366 23.74 -11.55 17.81
N GLU A 367 22.46 -11.63 17.42
CA GLU A 367 21.38 -12.15 18.28
C GLU A 367 21.11 -13.66 18.08
N ILE A 368 21.57 -14.27 16.98
CA ILE A 368 21.35 -15.71 16.68
C ILE A 368 22.26 -16.63 17.53
N LEU A 369 23.28 -16.11 18.21
CA LEU A 369 24.28 -16.91 18.92
C LEU A 369 23.96 -17.26 20.39
N CYS A 370 22.76 -16.95 20.90
CA CYS A 370 22.39 -17.29 22.27
C CYS A 370 21.54 -18.58 22.44
N ALA A 371 21.27 -19.33 21.37
CA ALA A 371 20.61 -20.63 21.49
C ALA A 371 21.44 -21.76 20.87
N GLY A 372 21.97 -22.63 21.72
CA GLY A 372 22.37 -23.98 21.33
C GLY A 372 22.53 -24.87 22.55
N PRO A 373 22.55 -26.21 22.40
CA PRO A 373 21.80 -27.02 21.44
C PRO A 373 21.10 -28.22 22.15
N GLU A 374 20.03 -28.79 21.58
CA GLU A 374 19.76 -30.24 21.69
C GLU A 374 18.76 -30.72 20.63
N PHE A 375 19.24 -30.87 19.39
CA PHE A 375 18.59 -31.71 18.40
C PHE A 375 19.03 -33.16 18.65
N ARG A 376 18.12 -34.00 19.15
CA ARG A 376 18.28 -35.46 19.11
C ARG A 376 17.38 -36.05 18.04
N VAL A 377 18.00 -36.44 16.93
CA VAL A 377 17.40 -37.32 15.93
C VAL A 377 17.22 -38.70 16.55
N ARG A 378 15.97 -39.17 16.62
CA ARG A 378 15.58 -40.56 16.37
C ARG A 378 14.22 -40.64 15.72
#